data_AF-A0AAE3LK72-F1
#
_entry.id   AF-A0AAE3LK72-F1
#
_cell.length_a   1.000
_cell.length_b   1.000
_cell.length_c   1.000
_cell.angle_alpha   90.00
_cell.angle_beta   90.00
_cell.angle_gamma   90.00
#
_symmetry.space_group_name_H-M   'P 1'
#
loop_
_entity.id
_entity.type
_entity.pdbx_description
1 polymer ?
#
loop_
_entity_poly.entity_id
_entity_poly.type
_entity_poly.pdbx_seq_one_letter_code
_entity_poly.pdbx_strand_id
1 'polypeptide(L)'
;MKALSEFLIGLFEALGMYSTSNGLGEHLRGLDMACADYTRQSTYNLVFLSLFIINSLIIFNYYYGILNRSGWNNVGKWLLNVLIGAVIIFIIAFVYTNNDLKAGNICNQLRVGVSDCAGFATTAFIYSIIWSILFSILIKWKSSVNRKVPF
;
A
#
# COMPACT_ATOMS: atom_id res chain seq x y z
N MET A 1 -10.68 -9.47 -14.70
CA MET A 1 -9.75 -8.40 -14.28
C MET A 1 -10.46 -7.08 -13.96
N LYS A 2 -11.48 -6.64 -14.72
CA LYS A 2 -12.19 -5.37 -14.48
C LYS A 2 -12.74 -5.20 -13.06
N ALA A 3 -13.45 -6.21 -12.53
CA ALA A 3 -14.02 -6.16 -11.17
C ALA A 3 -12.99 -5.99 -10.04
N LEU A 4 -11.80 -6.60 -10.18
CA LEU A 4 -10.72 -6.42 -9.20
C LEU A 4 -10.17 -4.99 -9.23
N SER A 5 -10.02 -4.43 -10.43
CA SER A 5 -9.56 -3.04 -10.59
C SER A 5 -10.55 -2.07 -9.97
N GLU A 6 -11.86 -2.23 -10.22
CA GLU A 6 -12.92 -1.39 -9.64
C GLU A 6 -12.96 -1.49 -8.11
N PHE A 7 -12.80 -2.71 -7.57
CA PHE A 7 -12.67 -2.91 -6.13
C PHE A 7 -11.47 -2.17 -5.54
N LEU A 8 -10.29 -2.27 -6.17
CA LEU A 8 -9.08 -1.62 -5.69
C LEU A 8 -9.16 -0.10 -5.76
N ILE A 9 -9.76 0.43 -6.82
CA ILE A 9 -10.06 1.87 -6.93
C ILE A 9 -10.95 2.30 -5.77
N GLY A 10 -12.08 1.62 -5.56
CA GLY A 10 -12.99 1.92 -4.45
C GLY A 10 -12.32 1.79 -3.09
N LEU A 11 -11.48 0.78 -2.89
CA LEU A 11 -10.72 0.58 -1.66
C LEU A 11 -9.80 1.77 -1.39
N PHE A 12 -8.92 2.13 -2.33
CA PHE A 12 -7.97 3.22 -2.12
C PHE A 12 -8.63 4.60 -2.09
N GLU A 13 -9.77 4.80 -2.74
CA GLU A 13 -10.46 6.09 -2.74
C GLU A 13 -11.36 6.28 -1.51
N ALA A 14 -11.72 5.20 -0.79
CA ALA A 14 -12.60 5.24 0.37
C ALA A 14 -12.11 6.15 1.51
N LEU A 15 -10.79 6.33 1.66
CA LEU A 15 -10.23 7.21 2.70
C LEU A 15 -10.26 8.70 2.32
N GLY A 16 -10.48 9.04 1.04
CA GLY A 16 -10.61 10.43 0.59
C GLY A 16 -9.41 11.33 0.85
N MET A 17 -8.19 10.77 0.94
CA MET A 17 -6.99 11.52 1.35
C MET A 17 -6.27 12.25 0.20
N TYR A 18 -6.74 12.10 -1.04
CA TYR A 18 -6.19 12.73 -2.24
C TYR A 18 -7.31 13.08 -3.21
N SER A 19 -7.04 13.97 -4.16
CA SER A 19 -8.01 14.35 -5.19
C SER A 19 -8.36 13.17 -6.11
N THR A 20 -9.63 12.77 -6.11
CA THR A 20 -10.12 11.66 -6.93
C THR A 20 -10.58 12.14 -8.30
N SER A 21 -11.58 13.03 -8.34
CA SER A 21 -12.10 13.64 -9.57
C SER A 21 -11.22 14.81 -10.03
N ASN A 22 -10.87 14.83 -11.33
CA ASN A 22 -9.97 15.84 -11.94
C ASN A 22 -8.62 15.99 -11.21
N GLY A 23 -8.18 14.92 -10.55
CA GLY A 23 -7.00 14.91 -9.68
C GLY A 23 -6.16 13.65 -9.84
N LEU A 24 -5.41 13.32 -8.78
CA LEU A 24 -4.48 12.19 -8.80
C LEU A 24 -5.18 10.84 -9.03
N GLY A 25 -6.43 10.68 -8.56
CA GLY A 25 -7.21 9.46 -8.73
C GLY A 25 -7.33 9.02 -10.18
N GLU A 26 -7.60 9.94 -11.11
CA GLU A 26 -7.71 9.59 -12.54
C GLU A 26 -6.37 9.11 -13.12
N HIS A 27 -5.26 9.73 -12.71
CA HIS A 27 -3.92 9.24 -13.07
C HIS A 27 -3.66 7.83 -12.52
N LEU A 28 -4.03 7.56 -11.27
CA LEU A 28 -3.85 6.25 -10.63
C LEU A 28 -4.71 5.14 -11.26
N ARG A 29 -5.87 5.49 -11.81
CA ARG A 29 -6.72 4.59 -12.61
C ARG A 29 -6.09 4.23 -13.96
N GLY A 30 -5.12 5.02 -14.43
CA GLY A 30 -4.39 4.79 -15.67
C GLY A 30 -4.76 5.76 -16.80
N LEU A 31 -5.26 6.96 -16.49
CA LEU A 31 -5.49 7.99 -17.50
C LEU A 31 -4.19 8.29 -18.26
N ASP A 32 -4.27 8.34 -19.59
CA ASP A 32 -3.13 8.67 -20.43
C ASP A 32 -2.69 10.14 -20.30
N MET A 33 -1.52 10.44 -20.85
CA MET A 33 -0.97 11.81 -20.82
C MET A 33 -1.70 12.77 -21.77
N ALA A 34 -2.46 12.23 -22.73
CA ALA A 34 -3.26 12.99 -23.69
C ALA A 34 -4.66 13.35 -23.14
N CYS A 35 -5.00 12.87 -21.94
CA CYS A 35 -6.30 13.04 -21.30
C CYS A 35 -7.45 12.43 -22.11
N ALA A 36 -7.18 11.42 -22.93
CA ALA A 36 -8.15 10.83 -23.85
C ALA A 36 -8.80 9.57 -23.26
N ASP A 37 -7.98 8.59 -22.87
CA ASP A 37 -8.46 7.28 -22.40
C ASP A 37 -7.62 6.70 -21.25
N TYR A 38 -8.19 5.70 -20.55
CA TYR A 38 -7.52 4.95 -19.47
C TYR A 38 -6.69 3.79 -20.02
N THR A 39 -5.61 4.11 -20.74
CA THR A 39 -4.77 3.11 -21.42
C THR A 39 -3.52 2.71 -20.64
N ARG A 40 -3.11 3.51 -19.64
CA ARG A 40 -1.90 3.23 -18.85
C ARG A 40 -2.17 2.19 -17.78
N GLN A 41 -1.10 1.58 -17.30
CA GLN A 41 -1.17 0.63 -16.19
C GLN A 41 -1.66 1.34 -14.92
N SER A 42 -2.64 0.75 -14.23
CA SER A 42 -3.12 1.31 -12.96
C SER A 42 -2.07 1.20 -11.87
N THR A 43 -1.71 2.35 -11.30
CA THR A 43 -0.81 2.46 -10.16
C THR A 43 -1.41 1.81 -8.90
N TYR A 44 -2.74 1.76 -8.77
CA TYR A 44 -3.41 1.05 -7.67
C TYR A 44 -3.00 -0.42 -7.63
N ASN A 45 -2.97 -1.10 -8.78
CA ASN A 45 -2.59 -2.51 -8.87
C ASN A 45 -1.13 -2.72 -8.44
N LEU A 46 -0.23 -1.85 -8.90
CA LEU A 46 1.20 -1.93 -8.58
C LEU A 46 1.43 -1.73 -7.07
N VAL A 47 0.83 -0.71 -6.48
CA VAL A 47 0.98 -0.40 -5.06
C VAL A 47 0.32 -1.46 -4.19
N PHE A 48 -0.88 -1.94 -4.57
CA PHE A 48 -1.54 -3.04 -3.87
C PHE A 48 -0.71 -4.32 -3.89
N LEU A 49 -0.16 -4.69 -5.04
CA LEU A 49 0.70 -5.87 -5.14
C LEU A 49 1.97 -5.74 -4.30
N SER A 50 2.60 -4.55 -4.32
CA SER A 50 3.78 -4.25 -3.50
C SER A 50 3.46 -4.37 -2.00
N LEU A 51 2.34 -3.77 -1.58
CA LEU A 51 1.80 -3.85 -0.22
C LEU A 51 1.57 -5.30 0.20
N PHE A 52 0.89 -6.08 -0.64
CA PHE A 52 0.59 -7.48 -0.36
C PHE A 52 1.86 -8.30 -0.20
N ILE A 53 2.80 -8.23 -1.14
CA ILE A 53 4.02 -9.04 -1.14
C ILE A 53 4.94 -8.65 0.02
N ILE A 54 5.29 -7.36 0.14
CA ILE A 54 6.29 -6.90 1.12
C ILE A 54 5.81 -7.17 2.55
N ASN A 55 4.58 -6.80 2.90
CA ASN A 55 4.07 -7.02 4.25
C ASN A 55 3.88 -8.50 4.55
N SER A 56 3.43 -9.30 3.59
CA SER A 56 3.30 -10.74 3.79
C SER A 56 4.66 -11.37 4.05
N LEU A 57 5.72 -10.96 3.34
CA LEU A 57 7.07 -11.43 3.58
C LEU A 57 7.60 -11.01 4.97
N ILE A 58 7.41 -9.76 5.36
CA ILE A 58 7.83 -9.24 6.67
C ILE A 58 7.14 -10.01 7.80
N ILE A 59 5.82 -10.13 7.73
CA ILE A 59 5.03 -10.82 8.75
C ILE A 59 5.33 -12.32 8.75
N PHE A 60 5.45 -12.96 7.58
CA PHE A 60 5.84 -14.37 7.51
C PHE A 60 7.22 -14.60 8.12
N ASN A 61 8.19 -13.73 7.85
CA ASN A 61 9.53 -13.81 8.43
C ASN A 61 9.51 -13.61 9.95
N TYR A 62 8.64 -12.74 10.45
CA TYR A 62 8.42 -12.54 11.89
C TYR A 62 7.91 -13.82 12.57
N TYR A 63 6.90 -14.50 12.01
CA TYR A 63 6.27 -15.67 12.64
C TYR A 63 7.01 -17.00 12.42
N TYR A 64 7.65 -17.19 11.26
CA TYR A 64 8.22 -18.48 10.84
C TYR A 64 9.67 -18.41 10.40
N GLY A 65 10.20 -17.21 10.17
CA GLY A 65 11.53 -17.00 9.64
C GLY A 65 12.59 -16.76 10.73
N ILE A 66 13.61 -15.99 10.34
CA ILE A 66 14.82 -15.73 11.13
C ILE A 66 14.49 -15.01 12.45
N LEU A 67 13.40 -14.24 12.46
CA LEU A 67 12.95 -13.43 13.58
C LEU A 67 12.09 -14.20 14.60
N ASN A 68 11.74 -15.47 14.32
CA ASN A 68 11.05 -16.34 15.27
C ASN A 68 12.00 -16.84 16.37
N ARG A 69 12.46 -15.94 17.24
CA ARG A 69 13.33 -16.24 18.38
C ARG A 69 12.63 -15.83 19.67
N SER A 70 12.84 -16.60 20.75
CA SER A 70 12.21 -16.38 22.07
C SER A 70 12.26 -14.90 22.54
N GLY A 71 13.38 -14.21 22.35
CA GLY A 71 13.54 -12.80 22.76
C GLY A 71 12.93 -11.77 21.80
N TRP A 72 12.41 -12.18 20.63
CA TRP A 72 11.84 -11.30 19.60
C TRP A 72 10.32 -11.35 19.54
N ASN A 73 9.71 -12.25 20.30
CA ASN A 73 8.28 -12.50 20.32
C ASN A 73 7.56 -11.56 21.31
N ASN A 74 7.60 -10.25 21.05
CA ASN A 74 6.84 -9.26 21.81
C ASN A 74 6.08 -8.30 20.89
N VAL A 75 5.00 -7.71 21.41
CA VAL A 75 4.11 -6.83 20.64
C VAL A 75 4.86 -5.62 20.09
N GLY A 76 5.84 -5.08 20.83
CA GLY A 76 6.64 -3.94 20.39
C GLY A 76 7.49 -4.23 19.14
N LYS A 77 8.16 -5.39 19.08
CA LYS A 77 8.94 -5.80 17.91
C LYS A 77 8.06 -6.18 16.74
N TRP A 78 6.91 -6.82 16.99
CA TRP A 78 5.91 -7.03 15.94
C TRP A 78 5.45 -5.69 15.35
N LEU A 79 5.08 -4.73 16.20
CA LEU A 79 4.64 -3.40 15.76
C LEU A 79 5.75 -2.68 14.98
N LEU A 80 7.00 -2.79 15.42
CA LEU A 80 8.14 -2.25 14.69
C LEU A 80 8.24 -2.84 13.27
N ASN A 81 8.08 -4.16 13.11
CA ASN A 81 8.09 -4.80 11.78
C ASN A 81 6.92 -4.33 10.91
N VAL A 82 5.72 -4.20 11.49
CA VAL A 82 4.54 -3.65 10.80
C VAL A 82 4.80 -2.22 10.33
N LEU A 83 5.34 -1.37 11.20
CA LEU A 83 5.66 0.02 10.88
C LEU A 83 6.74 0.11 9.80
N ILE A 84 7.79 -0.72 9.86
CA ILE A 84 8.82 -0.77 8.82
C ILE A 84 8.19 -1.13 7.47
N GLY A 85 7.34 -2.16 7.41
CA GLY A 85 6.62 -2.53 6.19
C GLY A 85 5.76 -1.38 5.67
N ALA A 86 4.97 -0.75 6.54
CA ALA A 86 4.15 0.39 6.18
C ALA A 86 4.93 1.59 5.66
N VAL A 87 6.08 1.91 6.27
CA VAL A 87 6.98 2.99 5.79
C VAL A 87 7.55 2.66 4.41
N ILE A 88 7.95 1.40 4.16
CA ILE A 88 8.42 0.99 2.83
C ILE A 88 7.32 1.19 1.78
N ILE A 89 6.08 0.78 2.09
CA ILE A 89 4.93 0.97 1.18
C ILE A 89 4.61 2.44 0.95
N PHE A 90 4.66 3.26 2.01
CA PHE A 90 4.53 4.70 1.88
C PHE A 90 5.55 5.27 0.90
N ILE A 91 6.82 4.92 1.06
CA ILE A 91 7.91 5.41 0.20
C ILE A 91 7.67 4.98 -1.24
N ILE A 92 7.31 3.72 -1.49
CA ILE A 92 7.02 3.23 -2.84
C ILE A 92 5.89 4.04 -3.48
N ALA A 93 4.74 4.16 -2.81
CA ALA A 93 3.58 4.87 -3.33
C ALA A 93 3.87 6.37 -3.59
N PHE A 94 4.59 7.01 -2.68
CA PHE A 94 4.99 8.40 -2.82
C PHE A 94 5.97 8.60 -3.97
N VAL A 95 7.03 7.80 -4.05
CA VAL A 95 8.07 7.93 -5.07
C VAL A 95 7.50 7.70 -6.47
N TYR A 96 6.65 6.69 -6.66
CA TYR A 96 6.00 6.45 -7.95
C TYR A 96 5.20 7.67 -8.42
N THR A 97 4.27 8.13 -7.60
CA THR A 97 3.37 9.22 -7.98
C THR A 97 4.08 10.57 -8.09
N ASN A 98 5.02 10.85 -7.20
CA ASN A 98 5.79 12.09 -7.21
C ASN A 98 6.80 12.13 -8.37
N ASN A 99 7.36 11.00 -8.78
CA ASN A 99 8.21 10.93 -9.96
C ASN A 99 7.41 11.20 -11.23
N ASP A 100 6.21 10.62 -11.36
CA ASP A 100 5.32 10.91 -12.48
C ASP A 100 4.96 12.40 -12.53
N LEU A 101 4.64 13.01 -11.38
CA LEU A 101 4.35 14.43 -11.27
C LEU A 101 5.54 15.28 -11.71
N LYS A 102 6.75 14.98 -11.23
CA LYS A 102 7.97 15.73 -11.56
C LYS A 102 8.42 15.55 -13.01
N ALA A 103 8.19 14.37 -13.58
CA ALA A 103 8.51 14.07 -14.97
C ALA A 103 7.50 14.66 -15.96
N GLY A 104 6.37 15.22 -15.48
CA GLY A 104 5.28 15.67 -16.33
C GLY A 104 4.53 14.50 -16.99
N ASN A 105 4.64 13.29 -16.44
CA ASN A 105 3.98 12.08 -16.94
C ASN A 105 2.52 11.99 -16.47
N ILE A 106 1.84 13.12 -16.33
CA ILE A 106 0.45 13.24 -15.87
C ILE A 106 -0.31 14.07 -16.91
N CYS A 107 -1.57 13.71 -17.17
CA CYS A 107 -2.46 14.52 -18.00
C CYS A 107 -2.48 15.99 -17.53
N ASN A 108 -2.27 16.92 -18.47
CA ASN A 108 -2.14 18.35 -18.17
C ASN A 108 -3.43 19.02 -17.67
N GLN A 109 -4.58 18.35 -17.83
CA GLN A 109 -5.88 18.82 -17.33
C GLN A 109 -6.10 18.47 -15.85
N LEU A 110 -5.34 17.52 -15.30
CA LEU A 110 -5.47 17.11 -13.90
C LEU A 110 -4.77 18.10 -12.98
N ARG A 111 -5.42 18.43 -11.86
CA ARG A 111 -4.84 19.26 -10.80
C ARG A 111 -4.23 18.36 -9.74
N VAL A 112 -2.97 17.98 -9.96
CA VAL A 112 -2.22 17.10 -9.04
C VAL A 112 -1.12 17.89 -8.33
N GLY A 113 -1.13 17.87 -7.01
CA GLY A 113 -0.07 18.43 -6.16
C GLY A 113 0.73 17.35 -5.43
N VAL A 114 1.86 17.76 -4.84
CA VAL A 114 2.66 16.89 -3.96
C VAL A 114 1.85 16.41 -2.74
N SER A 115 0.88 17.21 -2.29
CA SER A 115 -0.06 16.83 -1.23
C SER A 115 -0.92 15.63 -1.62
N ASP A 116 -1.33 15.52 -2.88
CA ASP A 116 -2.08 14.36 -3.36
C ASP A 116 -1.21 13.10 -3.35
N CYS A 117 0.04 13.20 -3.80
CA CYS A 117 1.01 12.10 -3.74
C CYS A 117 1.21 11.62 -2.30
N ALA A 118 1.35 12.57 -1.35
CA ALA A 118 1.46 12.26 0.08
C ALA A 118 0.16 11.63 0.64
N GLY A 119 -1.00 12.11 0.21
CA GLY A 119 -2.31 11.55 0.59
C GLY A 119 -2.49 10.11 0.12
N PHE A 120 -2.14 9.82 -1.13
CA PHE A 120 -2.14 8.46 -1.67
C PHE A 120 -1.14 7.56 -0.93
N ALA A 121 0.08 8.05 -0.67
CA ALA A 121 1.08 7.29 0.09
C ALA A 121 0.63 7.00 1.53
N THR A 122 -0.05 7.95 2.17
CA THR A 122 -0.63 7.78 3.51
C THR A 122 -1.76 6.74 3.48
N THR A 123 -2.58 6.75 2.43
CA THR A 123 -3.61 5.72 2.22
C THR A 123 -2.98 4.33 2.11
N ALA A 124 -1.93 4.20 1.30
CA ALA A 124 -1.19 2.93 1.16
C ALA A 124 -0.55 2.49 2.49
N PHE A 125 -0.01 3.43 3.28
CA PHE A 125 0.53 3.17 4.62
C PHE A 125 -0.55 2.62 5.57
N ILE A 126 -1.74 3.21 5.60
CA ILE A 126 -2.85 2.75 6.43
C ILE A 126 -3.28 1.34 6.03
N TYR A 127 -3.48 1.08 4.73
CA TYR A 127 -3.82 -0.25 4.25
C TYR A 127 -2.72 -1.28 4.50
N SER A 128 -1.46 -0.86 4.50
CA SER A 128 -0.31 -1.71 4.84
C SER A 128 -0.38 -2.20 6.29
N ILE A 129 -0.76 -1.32 7.22
CA ILE A 129 -0.97 -1.68 8.63
C ILE A 129 -2.16 -2.64 8.75
N ILE A 130 -3.30 -2.30 8.13
CA ILE A 130 -4.51 -3.14 8.17
C ILE A 130 -4.21 -4.54 7.63
N TRP A 131 -3.55 -4.64 6.48
CA TRP A 131 -3.17 -5.93 5.91
C TRP A 131 -2.26 -6.72 6.83
N SER A 132 -1.27 -6.08 7.45
CA SER A 132 -0.34 -6.75 8.37
C SER A 132 -1.05 -7.31 9.61
N ILE A 133 -2.07 -6.60 10.13
CA ILE A 133 -2.91 -7.08 11.23
C ILE A 133 -3.72 -8.31 10.79
N LEU A 134 -4.44 -8.20 9.67
CA LEU A 134 -5.27 -9.28 9.13
C LEU A 134 -4.42 -10.54 8.85
N PHE A 135 -3.28 -10.36 8.20
CA PHE A 135 -2.39 -11.46 7.87
C PHE A 135 -1.79 -12.11 9.13
N SER A 136 -1.42 -11.30 10.14
CA SER A 136 -0.96 -11.82 11.43
C SER A 136 -2.04 -12.70 12.09
N ILE A 137 -3.31 -12.32 12.04
CA ILE A 137 -4.43 -13.12 12.57
C ILE A 137 -4.54 -14.45 11.80
N LEU A 138 -4.46 -14.43 10.46
CA LEU A 138 -4.58 -15.63 9.64
C LEU A 138 -3.46 -16.65 9.91
N ILE A 139 -2.22 -16.19 9.99
CA ILE A 139 -1.07 -17.10 10.13
C ILE A 139 -0.83 -17.54 11.57
N LYS A 140 -1.34 -16.81 12.56
CA LYS A 140 -1.19 -17.13 13.98
C LYS A 140 -1.68 -18.54 14.32
N TRP A 141 -2.73 -19.02 13.68
CA TRP A 141 -3.32 -20.35 13.93
C TRP A 141 -2.33 -21.50 13.76
N LYS A 142 -1.29 -21.32 12.95
CA LYS A 142 -0.29 -22.34 12.65
C LYS A 142 1.02 -22.16 13.43
N SER A 143 1.22 -21.05 14.15
CA SER A 143 2.48 -20.80 14.88
C SER A 143 2.39 -21.24 16.35
N SER A 144 3.13 -22.28 16.73
CA SER A 144 3.19 -22.76 18.13
C SER A 144 3.99 -21.83 19.06
N VAL A 145 4.95 -21.08 18.53
CA VAL A 145 5.91 -20.27 19.32
C VAL A 145 5.39 -18.84 19.54
N ASN A 146 4.62 -18.29 18.58
CA ASN A 146 4.14 -16.90 18.58
C ASN A 146 2.65 -16.77 18.91
N ARG A 147 2.10 -17.70 19.71
CA ARG A 147 0.67 -17.75 20.04
C ARG A 147 0.14 -16.52 20.81
N LYS A 148 1.02 -15.67 21.36
CA LYS A 148 0.71 -14.51 22.23
C LYS A 148 0.91 -13.13 21.56
N VAL A 149 1.28 -13.08 20.28
CA VAL A 149 1.47 -11.83 19.53
C VAL A 149 0.73 -11.98 18.19
N PRO A 150 -0.12 -11.02 17.75
CA PRO A 150 -0.35 -9.68 18.28
C PRO A 150 -1.41 -9.63 19.40
N PHE A 151 -2.01 -10.79 19.69
CA PHE A 151 -2.93 -11.11 20.78
C PHE A 151 -2.61 -12.52 21.25
#